data_AF-X1HNX6-F1
#
_entry.id   AF-X1HNX6-F1
#
_cell.length_a   1.000
_cell.length_b   1.000
_cell.length_c   1.000
_cell.angle_alpha   90.00
_cell.angle_beta   90.00
_cell.angle_gamma   90.00
#
_symmetry.space_group_name_H-M   'P 1'
#
loop_
_entity.id
_entity.type
_entity.pdbx_description
1 polymer ?
#
loop_
_entity_poly.entity_id
_entity_poly.type
_entity_poly.pdbx_seq_one_letter_code
_entity_poly.pdbx_strand_id
1 'polypeptide(L)'
;LEKYILNWAHTDILCGRVLSVFLQNRIIDQQYFIAWTTSASKWQRRAVPVTFIEILDQEYSLDDMFEIIDPIMTDKEDMVQKGLGWFLREAWKRHPEKVENYLMKWKDTCGRIIIQYATEKMDKEYRKRFRREKQK
;
A
#
# COMPACT_ATOMS: atom_id res chain seq x y z
N LEU A 1 -3.38 -8.93 17.03
CA LEU A 1 -2.83 -9.27 15.69
C LEU A 1 -1.49 -9.96 15.77
N GLU A 2 -0.56 -9.42 16.55
CA GLU A 2 0.84 -9.86 16.63
C GLU A 2 1.06 -11.34 16.96
N LYS A 3 0.13 -11.99 17.69
CA LYS A 3 0.24 -13.39 18.11
C LYS A 3 -0.37 -14.40 17.12
N TYR A 4 -1.34 -13.99 16.31
CA TYR A 4 -2.19 -14.92 15.54
C TYR A 4 -2.16 -14.70 14.02
N ILE A 5 -1.76 -13.50 13.59
CA ILE A 5 -1.50 -13.22 12.17
C ILE A 5 -0.03 -13.46 11.91
N LEU A 6 0.27 -14.58 11.24
CA LEU A 6 1.63 -15.10 11.10
C LEU A 6 2.11 -15.16 9.65
N ASN A 7 1.22 -14.91 8.68
CA ASN A 7 1.54 -14.95 7.27
C ASN A 7 0.65 -13.98 6.47
N TRP A 8 0.98 -13.85 5.19
CA TRP A 8 0.26 -12.96 4.27
C TRP A 8 -1.20 -13.38 4.09
N ALA A 9 -1.51 -14.67 4.00
CA ALA A 9 -2.87 -15.15 3.80
C ALA A 9 -3.80 -14.81 4.99
N HIS A 10 -3.32 -14.96 6.23
CA HIS A 10 -4.07 -14.55 7.42
C HIS A 10 -4.34 -13.05 7.41
N THR A 11 -3.33 -12.26 7.00
CA THR A 11 -3.44 -10.81 6.91
C THR A 11 -4.50 -10.42 5.89
N ASP A 12 -4.43 -11.00 4.69
CA ASP A 12 -5.32 -10.65 3.58
C ASP A 12 -6.78 -11.07 3.89
N ILE A 13 -7.02 -12.21 4.56
CA ILE A 13 -8.35 -12.60 5.05
C ILE A 13 -8.89 -11.58 6.07
N LEU A 14 -8.06 -11.17 7.03
CA LEU A 14 -8.45 -10.17 8.03
C LEU A 14 -8.81 -8.83 7.36
N CYS A 15 -7.97 -8.37 6.42
CA CYS A 15 -8.19 -7.14 5.67
C CYS A 15 -9.51 -7.19 4.91
N GLY A 16 -9.74 -8.25 4.14
CA GLY A 16 -10.92 -8.38 3.28
C GLY A 16 -12.23 -8.71 4.00
N ARG A 17 -12.19 -9.40 5.15
CA ARG A 17 -13.41 -9.85 5.84
C ARG A 17 -13.79 -9.06 7.09
N VAL A 18 -12.85 -8.35 7.70
CA VAL A 18 -13.09 -7.67 8.99
C VAL A 18 -12.79 -6.19 8.87
N LEU A 19 -11.56 -5.83 8.49
CA LEU A 19 -11.13 -4.43 8.51
C LEU A 19 -11.82 -3.59 7.44
N SER A 20 -11.96 -4.13 6.22
CA SER A 20 -12.72 -3.50 5.15
C SER A 20 -14.17 -3.24 5.56
N VAL A 21 -14.82 -4.23 6.19
CA VAL A 21 -16.21 -4.14 6.67
C VAL A 21 -16.34 -3.04 7.72
N PHE A 22 -15.37 -2.87 8.61
CA PHE A 22 -15.41 -1.81 9.62
C PHE A 22 -15.30 -0.41 8.98
N LEU A 23 -14.44 -0.25 7.97
CA LEU A 23 -14.35 1.01 7.22
C LEU A 23 -15.61 1.26 6.38
N GLN A 24 -16.10 0.25 5.66
CA GLN A 24 -17.29 0.37 4.81
C GLN A 24 -18.54 0.75 5.62
N ASN A 25 -18.68 0.22 6.83
CA ASN A 25 -19.77 0.55 7.75
C ASN A 25 -19.48 1.76 8.65
N ARG A 26 -18.37 2.47 8.42
CA ARG A 26 -17.94 3.65 9.20
C ARG A 26 -17.87 3.40 10.72
N ILE A 27 -17.54 2.16 11.11
CA ILE A 27 -17.28 1.78 12.51
C ILE A 27 -15.93 2.35 12.95
N ILE A 28 -14.97 2.40 12.02
CA ILE A 28 -13.66 3.04 12.17
C ILE A 28 -13.38 3.90 10.94
N ASP A 29 -12.41 4.81 11.07
CA ASP A 29 -11.84 5.59 9.98
C ASP A 29 -10.43 5.07 9.60
N GLN A 30 -9.91 5.45 8.44
CA GLN A 30 -8.55 5.14 8.00
C GLN A 30 -7.47 5.60 8.98
N GLN A 31 -7.72 6.69 9.72
CA GLN A 31 -6.76 7.22 10.71
C GLN A 31 -6.39 6.19 11.79
N TYR A 32 -7.24 5.20 12.06
CA TYR A 32 -6.92 4.10 12.99
C TYR A 32 -5.68 3.29 12.58
N PHE A 33 -5.32 3.31 11.30
CA PHE A 33 -4.17 2.58 10.78
C PHE A 33 -2.84 3.31 10.94
N ILE A 34 -2.82 4.60 11.33
CA ILE A 34 -1.59 5.38 11.49
C ILE A 34 -0.62 4.68 12.45
N ALA A 35 -1.10 4.24 13.62
CA ALA A 35 -0.27 3.52 14.60
C ALA A 35 0.26 2.18 14.07
N TRP A 36 -0.39 1.56 13.08
CA TRP A 36 0.04 0.28 12.53
C TRP A 36 1.20 0.43 11.57
N THR A 37 1.37 1.59 10.94
CA THR A 37 2.44 1.87 9.98
C THR A 37 3.83 1.78 10.60
N THR A 38 3.94 1.97 11.91
CA THR A 38 5.20 1.91 12.67
C THR A 38 5.28 0.70 13.62
N SER A 39 4.29 -0.20 13.58
CA SER A 39 4.26 -1.39 14.44
C SER A 39 5.49 -2.28 14.20
N ALA A 40 5.96 -2.97 15.25
CA ALA A 40 6.98 -4.01 15.13
C ALA A 40 6.51 -5.19 14.25
N SER A 41 5.20 -5.48 14.23
CA SER A 41 4.63 -6.55 13.41
C SER A 41 4.52 -6.15 11.94
N LYS A 42 5.30 -6.83 11.09
CA LYS A 42 5.20 -6.65 9.64
C LYS A 42 3.82 -6.96 9.07
N TRP A 43 3.05 -7.82 9.75
CA TRP A 43 1.70 -8.16 9.31
C TRP A 43 0.70 -7.05 9.60
N GLN A 44 0.88 -6.30 10.69
CA GLN A 44 0.09 -5.07 10.92
C GLN A 44 0.45 -3.99 9.91
N ARG A 45 1.76 -3.78 9.63
CA ARG A 45 2.20 -2.83 8.60
C ARG A 45 1.67 -3.20 7.21
N ARG A 46 1.71 -4.49 6.82
CA ARG A 46 1.10 -5.00 5.58
C ARG A 46 -0.41 -4.80 5.54
N ALA A 47 -1.10 -4.97 6.67
CA ALA A 47 -2.55 -4.87 6.71
C ALA A 47 -3.06 -3.49 6.29
N VAL A 48 -2.30 -2.43 6.51
CA VAL A 48 -2.69 -1.05 6.15
C VAL A 48 -2.98 -0.92 4.64
N PRO A 49 -1.99 -1.07 3.73
CA PRO A 49 -2.26 -0.93 2.30
C PRO A 49 -3.21 -2.01 1.77
N VAL A 50 -3.17 -3.23 2.31
CA VAL A 50 -4.05 -4.31 1.84
C VAL A 50 -5.52 -4.04 2.20
N THR A 51 -5.80 -3.45 3.36
CA THR A 51 -7.16 -3.02 3.72
C THR A 51 -7.64 -1.91 2.79
N PHE A 52 -6.76 -0.97 2.42
CA PHE A 52 -7.13 0.15 1.56
C PHE A 52 -7.54 -0.28 0.15
N ILE A 53 -7.03 -1.40 -0.36
CA ILE A 53 -7.48 -1.98 -1.65
C ILE A 53 -9.00 -2.19 -1.65
N GLU A 54 -9.54 -2.70 -0.56
CA GLU A 54 -10.96 -3.10 -0.42
C GLU A 54 -11.92 -1.92 -0.32
N ILE A 55 -11.39 -0.69 -0.16
CA ILE A 55 -12.16 0.54 -0.03
C ILE A 55 -11.84 1.57 -1.11
N LEU A 56 -11.09 1.19 -2.15
CA LEU A 56 -10.77 2.09 -3.27
C LEU A 56 -12.00 2.58 -4.06
N ASP A 57 -13.10 1.84 -4.02
CA ASP A 57 -14.37 2.20 -4.69
C ASP A 57 -15.36 2.92 -3.76
N GLN A 58 -14.93 3.27 -2.55
CA GLN A 58 -15.76 3.93 -1.54
C GLN A 58 -15.43 5.44 -1.46
N GLU A 59 -16.24 6.20 -0.73
CA GLU A 59 -16.07 7.65 -0.53
C GLU A 59 -14.92 7.96 0.45
N TYR A 60 -13.70 7.59 0.06
CA TYR A 60 -12.49 7.81 0.82
C TYR A 60 -11.44 8.55 -0.03
N SER A 61 -10.73 9.49 0.60
CA SER A 61 -9.66 10.24 -0.06
C SER A 61 -8.44 9.36 -0.29
N LEU A 62 -8.04 9.22 -1.56
CA LEU A 62 -6.78 8.56 -1.91
C LEU A 62 -5.56 9.32 -1.38
N ASP A 63 -5.66 10.65 -1.25
CA ASP A 63 -4.56 11.47 -0.77
C ASP A 63 -4.34 11.22 0.74
N ASP A 64 -5.42 11.05 1.51
CA ASP A 64 -5.35 10.68 2.93
C ASP A 64 -4.74 9.28 3.10
N MET A 65 -5.13 8.33 2.24
CA MET A 65 -4.50 6.99 2.22
C MET A 65 -2.99 7.09 1.96
N PHE A 66 -2.56 7.96 1.03
CA PHE A 66 -1.14 8.18 0.75
C PHE A 66 -0.39 8.75 1.95
N GLU A 67 -0.95 9.75 2.63
CA GLU A 67 -0.36 10.29 3.87
C GLU A 67 -0.21 9.22 4.94
N ILE A 68 -1.19 8.32 5.08
CA ILE A 68 -1.13 7.22 6.05
C ILE A 68 -0.05 6.20 5.66
N ILE A 69 0.15 5.90 4.37
CA ILE A 69 1.15 4.90 3.94
C ILE A 69 2.57 5.46 3.73
N ASP A 70 2.77 6.78 3.73
CA ASP A 70 4.09 7.41 3.58
C ASP A 70 5.18 6.76 4.48
N PRO A 71 4.95 6.48 5.79
CA PRO A 71 5.96 5.87 6.66
C PRO A 71 6.42 4.47 6.25
N ILE A 72 5.60 3.72 5.52
CA ILE A 72 5.90 2.33 5.12
C ILE A 72 6.49 2.23 3.71
N MET A 73 6.65 3.35 2.99
CA MET A 73 7.31 3.38 1.68
C MET A 73 8.78 2.93 1.74
N THR A 74 9.44 3.13 2.89
CA THR A 74 10.84 2.73 3.13
C THR A 74 10.97 1.45 3.97
N ASP A 75 9.88 0.69 4.14
CA ASP A 75 9.91 -0.58 4.88
C ASP A 75 10.87 -1.58 4.24
N LYS A 76 11.59 -2.36 5.06
CA LYS A 76 12.58 -3.35 4.62
C LYS A 76 11.97 -4.73 4.37
N GLU A 77 10.76 -5.00 4.85
CA GLU A 77 10.10 -6.29 4.74
C GLU A 77 9.45 -6.47 3.37
N ASP A 78 9.93 -7.43 2.59
CA ASP A 78 9.40 -7.76 1.25
C ASP A 78 7.88 -7.94 1.24
N MET A 79 7.31 -8.58 2.27
CA MET A 79 5.87 -8.84 2.33
C MET A 79 5.05 -7.57 2.57
N VAL A 80 5.61 -6.56 3.24
CA VAL A 80 4.98 -5.24 3.37
C VAL A 80 5.06 -4.52 2.03
N GLN A 81 6.24 -4.49 1.42
CA GLN A 81 6.46 -3.87 0.10
C GLN A 81 5.55 -4.45 -0.99
N LYS A 82 5.30 -5.76 -0.99
CA LYS A 82 4.36 -6.41 -1.91
C LYS A 82 2.92 -5.97 -1.68
N GLY A 83 2.49 -5.86 -0.42
CA GLY A 83 1.15 -5.36 -0.08
C GLY A 83 0.96 -3.92 -0.54
N LEU A 84 1.97 -3.08 -0.31
CA LEU A 84 1.94 -1.68 -0.71
C LEU A 84 1.98 -1.51 -2.24
N GLY A 85 2.83 -2.27 -2.93
CA GLY A 85 2.85 -2.27 -4.40
C GLY A 85 1.55 -2.79 -5.01
N TRP A 86 0.89 -3.77 -4.39
CA TRP A 86 -0.44 -4.21 -4.81
C TRP A 86 -1.47 -3.09 -4.65
N PHE A 87 -1.50 -2.41 -3.50
CA PHE A 87 -2.37 -1.25 -3.29
C PHE A 87 -2.19 -0.18 -4.38
N LEU A 88 -0.95 0.25 -4.62
CA LEU A 88 -0.66 1.26 -5.64
C LEU A 88 -1.06 0.79 -7.06
N ARG A 89 -0.89 -0.49 -7.38
CA ARG A 89 -1.33 -1.06 -8.67
C ARG A 89 -2.86 -0.97 -8.83
N GLU A 90 -3.62 -1.27 -7.78
CA GLU A 90 -5.09 -1.20 -7.81
C GLU A 90 -5.60 0.24 -7.80
N ALA A 91 -4.94 1.13 -7.06
CA ALA A 91 -5.22 2.56 -7.07
C ALA A 91 -4.94 3.17 -8.46
N TRP A 92 -3.86 2.73 -9.14
CA TRP A 92 -3.46 3.28 -10.44
C TRP A 92 -4.51 3.02 -11.53
N LYS A 93 -5.22 1.88 -11.47
CA LYS A 93 -6.31 1.56 -12.39
C LYS A 93 -7.45 2.59 -12.35
N ARG A 94 -7.59 3.32 -11.23
CA ARG A 94 -8.67 4.29 -10.98
C ARG A 94 -8.17 5.73 -11.05
N HIS A 95 -7.00 5.99 -10.49
CA HIS A 95 -6.41 7.32 -10.38
C HIS A 95 -4.95 7.31 -10.88
N PRO A 96 -4.74 7.10 -12.20
CA PRO A 96 -3.41 6.90 -12.75
C PRO A 96 -2.49 8.09 -12.46
N GLU A 97 -2.94 9.32 -12.73
CA GLU A 97 -2.12 10.53 -12.53
C GLU A 97 -1.68 10.71 -11.07
N LYS A 98 -2.59 10.51 -10.10
CA LYS A 98 -2.27 10.63 -8.67
C LYS A 98 -1.23 9.61 -8.24
N VAL A 99 -1.43 8.34 -8.62
CA VAL A 99 -0.50 7.27 -8.27
C VAL A 99 0.85 7.47 -8.95
N GLU A 100 0.88 7.90 -10.20
CA GLU A 100 2.14 8.14 -10.91
C GLU A 100 2.92 9.29 -10.29
N ASN A 101 2.27 10.40 -9.91
CA ASN A 101 2.92 11.48 -9.17
C ASN A 101 3.47 10.98 -7.83
N TYR A 102 2.72 10.15 -7.13
CA TYR A 102 3.16 9.53 -5.87
C TYR A 102 4.35 8.57 -6.07
N LEU A 103 4.34 7.76 -7.13
CA LEU A 103 5.47 6.89 -7.49
C LEU A 103 6.71 7.71 -7.86
N MET A 104 6.56 8.83 -8.58
CA MET A 104 7.66 9.73 -8.90
C MET A 104 8.28 10.36 -7.64
N LYS A 105 7.47 10.75 -6.65
CA LYS A 105 7.94 11.24 -5.33
C LYS A 105 8.85 10.22 -4.64
N TRP A 106 8.51 8.93 -4.75
CA TRP A 106 9.13 7.87 -3.95
C TRP A 106 10.17 7.00 -4.68
N LYS A 107 10.27 7.08 -6.02
CA LYS A 107 11.01 6.11 -6.85
C LYS A 107 12.47 5.87 -6.45
N ASP A 108 13.14 6.85 -5.86
CA ASP A 108 14.57 6.76 -5.52
C ASP A 108 14.84 6.29 -4.09
N THR A 109 13.84 6.37 -3.20
CA THR A 109 13.97 6.09 -1.77
C THR A 109 13.18 4.86 -1.31
N CYS A 110 12.09 4.50 -2.00
CA CYS A 110 11.25 3.38 -1.59
C CYS A 110 11.88 2.01 -1.89
N GLY A 111 11.30 0.97 -1.28
CA GLY A 111 11.65 -0.41 -1.59
C GLY A 111 11.43 -0.75 -3.08
N ARG A 112 12.39 -1.44 -3.70
CA ARG A 112 12.34 -1.76 -5.15
C ARG A 112 11.13 -2.62 -5.53
N ILE A 113 10.67 -3.47 -4.61
CA ILE A 113 9.52 -4.36 -4.84
C ILE A 113 8.23 -3.54 -4.99
N ILE A 114 8.11 -2.40 -4.28
CA ILE A 114 6.95 -1.51 -4.39
C ILE A 114 6.77 -1.05 -5.84
N ILE A 115 7.80 -0.46 -6.43
CA ILE A 115 7.75 0.00 -7.84
C ILE A 115 7.47 -1.16 -8.79
N GLN A 116 8.12 -2.31 -8.57
CA GLN A 116 7.92 -3.48 -9.42
C GLN A 116 6.46 -3.93 -9.47
N TYR A 117 5.80 -4.00 -8.31
CA TYR A 117 4.40 -4.41 -8.20
C TYR A 117 3.44 -3.31 -8.67
N ALA A 118 3.65 -2.07 -8.25
CA ALA A 118 2.82 -0.92 -8.62
C ALA A 118 2.74 -0.72 -10.14
N THR A 119 3.86 -0.96 -10.83
CA THR A 119 4.00 -0.75 -12.29
C THR A 119 3.83 -2.03 -13.12
N GLU A 120 3.35 -3.13 -12.53
CA GLU A 120 3.23 -4.42 -13.22
C GLU A 120 2.29 -4.38 -14.43
N LYS A 121 1.23 -3.57 -14.36
CA LYS A 121 0.22 -3.43 -15.42
C LYS A 121 0.50 -2.30 -16.41
N MET A 122 1.58 -1.56 -16.21
CA MET A 122 2.00 -0.50 -17.13
C MET A 122 2.81 -1.07 -18.29
N ASP A 123 2.81 -0.35 -19.41
CA ASP A 123 3.67 -0.67 -20.55
C ASP A 123 5.15 -0.71 -20.15
N LYS A 124 5.90 -1.65 -20.76
CA LYS A 124 7.30 -1.91 -20.41
C LYS A 124 8.19 -0.68 -20.54
N GLU A 125 8.00 0.11 -21.59
CA GLU A 125 8.75 1.35 -21.81
C GLU A 125 8.31 2.44 -20.84
N TYR A 126 6.99 2.57 -20.64
CA TYR A 126 6.44 3.58 -19.75
C TYR A 126 6.94 3.42 -18.31
N ARG A 127 6.90 2.20 -17.77
CA ARG A 127 7.32 1.96 -16.38
C ARG A 127 8.80 2.20 -16.11
N LYS A 128 9.65 2.35 -17.14
CA LYS A 128 11.07 2.69 -16.95
C LYS A 128 11.22 4.05 -16.25
N ARG A 129 10.27 4.97 -16.40
CA ARG A 129 10.30 6.29 -15.75
C ARG A 129 10.28 6.24 -14.23
N PHE A 130 9.70 5.18 -13.64
CA PHE A 130 9.61 5.01 -12.20
C PHE A 130 10.77 4.20 -11.61
N ARG A 131 11.73 3.76 -12.44
CA ARG A 131 12.91 3.08 -11.93
C ARG A 131 13.79 4.10 -11.21
N ARG A 132 14.39 3.67 -10.10
CA ARG A 132 15.41 4.44 -9.39
C ARG A 132 16.52 4.87 -10.35
N GLU A 133 16.92 6.13 -10.26
CA GLU A 133 18.04 6.65 -11.01
C GLU A 133 19.35 5.98 -10.55
N LYS A 134 20.22 5.67 -11.51
CA LYS A 134 21.58 5.23 -11.19
C LYS A 134 22.31 6.45 -10.63
N GLN A 135 22.69 6.40 -9.35
CA GLN A 135 23.68 7.33 -8.82
C GLN A 135 24.97 7.13 -9.60
N LYS A 136 25.52 8.25 -10.11
CA LYS A 136 26.83 8.31 -10.75
C LYS A 136 27.94 8.11 -9.73
#